data_AF-A0A1C9ZTM6-F1
#
_entry.id   AF-A0A1C9ZTM6-F1
#
_cell.length_a   1.000
_cell.length_b   1.000
_cell.length_c   1.000
_cell.angle_alpha   90.00
_cell.angle_beta   90.00
_cell.angle_gamma   90.00
#
_symmetry.space_group_name_H-M   'P 1'
#
loop_
_entity.id
_entity.type
_entity.pdbx_description
1 polymer ?
#
loop_
_entity_poly.entity_id
_entity_poly.type
_entity_poly.pdbx_seq_one_letter_code
_entity_poly.pdbx_strand_id
1 'polypeptide(L)'
;MILKDEAEKCNAKIIERDKTADASEIIKQIKKLLPNVVNSDNALNIQALQDVLDISKTTANNQGYELAFAGKGFAKRNKDISTAKELKAERRQSKNFDSTQNVIIRGDNLDVLKILKQNYKDKIKMIYIDPPYNTQSDEFIYKDNFRENEKSLIEEYDLSDETINYLHNIYGSKTHSGWLSFMYPRLALARDLLRDDGVIFISIDDNEQANLKILCDEIFGEENFIAELSVVDNLKGNNNTSGISSTHEYALIYSKKIEKVVLNDLALLEDEIEDWQEDELGFWKKGRNIKATGENAPRHKRPTMFYPIYLNKELKISLERNDEFNIEVLPITDGEEVCWNWSKEFLSNNKKELIVEKTNEGKYNFFKKQRPTLEDIPSKKAKTTFYNPKYSTSTSSEVIKSIFNGKVVFNYSKSHWLIKDFIQIASKKDSIILDFFAGSGTTAQAVMELNKEDGGNRRFILVQIDEKIKEDKAAYKFCKDNNLEPVISSITIERARRTGEKINEELNAVDTGYKVFSLTDKPRINHRDNQLELVNKRDSAENTLYNMMSANCVELTEKIQVVEKERVYLIKECYYVIAECNMNGIDKTKHIYIDGYSPISLEQWLNMNSGIDNERVGVVY
;
A
#
# COMPACT_ATOMS: atom_id res chain seq x y z
N MET A 1 -23.33 51.50 -4.29
CA MET A 1 -23.91 50.32 -3.62
C MET A 1 -25.33 50.21 -4.14
N ILE A 2 -25.66 49.20 -4.94
CA ILE A 2 -27.00 49.06 -5.56
C ILE A 2 -27.93 48.45 -4.52
N LEU A 3 -29.07 49.07 -4.27
CA LEU A 3 -30.06 48.58 -3.31
C LEU A 3 -30.89 47.46 -3.94
N LYS A 4 -31.31 46.46 -3.14
CA LYS A 4 -32.01 45.25 -3.62
C LYS A 4 -33.23 45.58 -4.47
N ASP A 5 -33.96 46.63 -4.09
CA ASP A 5 -35.18 47.11 -4.73
C ASP A 5 -34.91 47.73 -6.13
N GLU A 6 -33.67 48.16 -6.40
CA GLU A 6 -33.22 48.64 -7.72
C GLU A 6 -32.82 47.49 -8.65
N ALA A 7 -32.37 46.36 -8.09
CA ALA A 7 -32.02 45.16 -8.86
C ALA A 7 -33.25 44.38 -9.37
N GLU A 8 -34.34 44.37 -8.60
CA GLU A 8 -35.61 43.73 -8.96
C GLU A 8 -36.30 44.42 -10.16
N LYS A 9 -36.18 45.74 -10.27
CA LYS A 9 -36.77 46.53 -11.38
C LYS A 9 -36.07 46.30 -12.73
N CYS A 10 -34.84 45.78 -12.71
CA CYS A 10 -34.02 45.57 -13.91
C CYS A 10 -34.07 44.14 -14.45
N ASN A 11 -35.01 43.29 -14.00
CA ASN A 11 -35.10 41.87 -14.38
C ASN A 11 -33.80 41.07 -14.14
N ALA A 12 -32.97 41.51 -13.19
CA ALA A 12 -31.76 40.79 -12.82
C ALA A 12 -32.13 39.51 -12.05
N LYS A 13 -31.50 38.39 -12.41
CA LYS A 13 -31.69 37.11 -11.71
C LYS A 13 -31.07 37.19 -10.32
N ILE A 14 -31.90 37.32 -9.29
CA ILE A 14 -31.46 37.32 -7.89
C ILE A 14 -31.27 35.87 -7.44
N ILE A 15 -30.03 35.52 -7.13
CA ILE A 15 -29.69 34.22 -6.53
C ILE A 15 -29.63 34.42 -5.03
N GLU A 16 -30.68 34.02 -4.32
CA GLU A 16 -30.64 33.93 -2.87
C GLU A 16 -29.96 32.63 -2.46
N ARG A 17 -29.05 32.72 -1.47
CA ARG A 17 -28.39 31.56 -0.88
C ARG A 17 -29.46 30.78 -0.13
N ASP A 18 -29.76 29.57 -0.60
CA ASP A 18 -30.63 28.63 0.11
C ASP A 18 -30.11 28.50 1.55
N LYS A 19 -30.94 28.92 2.50
CA LYS A 19 -30.64 28.80 3.92
C LYS A 19 -30.89 27.34 4.31
N THR A 20 -29.95 26.83 5.09
CA THR A 20 -29.86 25.49 5.67
C THR A 20 -29.50 24.38 4.68
N ALA A 21 -28.23 24.33 4.30
CA ALA A 21 -27.59 23.03 4.13
C ALA A 21 -27.75 22.28 5.47
N ASP A 22 -28.36 21.11 5.41
CA ASP A 22 -28.56 20.24 6.57
C ASP A 22 -27.23 20.05 7.29
N ALA A 23 -27.20 20.29 8.61
CA ALA A 23 -26.02 20.07 9.42
C ALA A 23 -25.49 18.65 9.24
N SER A 24 -26.37 17.67 8.99
CA SER A 24 -25.98 16.30 8.69
C SER A 24 -25.17 16.16 7.40
N GLU A 25 -25.50 16.92 6.35
CA GLU A 25 -24.80 16.85 5.06
C GLU A 25 -23.46 17.57 5.13
N ILE A 26 -23.40 18.69 5.85
CA ILE A 26 -22.13 19.39 6.15
C ILE A 26 -21.23 18.48 6.99
N ILE A 27 -21.76 17.86 8.05
CA ILE A 27 -21.02 16.92 8.90
C ILE A 27 -20.54 15.73 8.09
N LYS A 28 -21.33 15.23 7.14
CA LYS A 28 -20.92 14.13 6.24
C LYS A 28 -19.78 14.55 5.31
N GLN A 29 -19.80 15.77 4.79
CA GLN A 29 -18.70 16.33 4.00
C GLN A 29 -17.45 16.55 4.85
N ILE A 30 -17.60 17.08 6.06
CA ILE A 30 -16.50 17.24 7.03
C ILE A 30 -15.93 15.87 7.41
N LYS A 31 -16.76 14.87 7.73
CA LYS A 31 -16.33 13.49 8.02
C LYS A 31 -15.57 12.86 6.86
N LYS A 32 -15.96 13.17 5.61
CA LYS A 32 -15.26 12.68 4.42
C LYS A 32 -13.87 13.30 4.27
N LEU A 33 -13.70 14.56 4.65
CA LEU A 33 -12.45 15.31 4.51
C LEU A 33 -11.51 15.16 5.73
N LEU A 34 -12.10 15.18 6.92
CA LEU A 34 -11.48 15.16 8.24
C LEU A 34 -12.27 14.18 9.13
N PRO A 35 -12.15 12.86 8.93
CA PRO A 35 -12.92 11.88 9.71
C PRO A 35 -12.68 12.03 11.22
N ASN A 36 -11.48 12.46 11.61
CA ASN A 36 -11.05 12.59 13.01
C ASN A 36 -11.70 13.78 13.74
N VAL A 37 -12.42 14.67 13.04
CA VAL A 37 -13.16 15.77 13.66
C VAL A 37 -14.66 15.45 13.79
N VAL A 38 -15.08 14.23 13.48
CA VAL A 38 -16.47 13.76 13.65
C VAL A 38 -16.46 12.50 14.50
N ASN A 39 -17.16 12.54 15.63
CA ASN A 39 -17.24 11.46 16.60
C ASN A 39 -17.99 10.24 16.02
N SER A 40 -17.89 9.10 16.72
CA SER A 40 -18.56 7.84 16.34
C SER A 40 -20.10 7.93 16.33
N ASP A 41 -20.67 8.87 17.09
CA ASP A 41 -22.10 9.22 17.10
C ASP A 41 -22.51 10.18 15.95
N ASN A 42 -21.60 10.48 15.02
CA ASN A 42 -21.75 11.47 13.94
C ASN A 42 -21.93 12.92 14.43
N ALA A 43 -21.56 13.26 15.66
CA ALA A 43 -21.48 14.65 16.09
C ALA A 43 -20.15 15.30 15.64
N LEU A 44 -20.20 16.58 15.25
CA LEU A 44 -18.97 17.36 14.97
C LEU A 44 -18.21 17.62 16.26
N ASN A 45 -16.95 17.19 16.32
CA ASN A 45 -16.03 17.50 17.40
C ASN A 45 -15.37 18.86 17.12
N ILE A 46 -15.98 19.91 17.69
CA ILE A 46 -15.53 21.30 17.51
C ILE A 46 -14.10 21.48 18.03
N GLN A 47 -13.71 20.77 19.09
CA GLN A 47 -12.36 20.86 19.63
C GLN A 47 -11.34 20.18 18.70
N ALA A 48 -11.62 18.99 18.18
CA ALA A 48 -10.75 18.35 17.19
C ALA A 48 -10.63 19.17 15.89
N LEU A 49 -11.71 19.86 15.50
CA LEU A 49 -11.67 20.83 14.41
C LEU A 49 -10.79 22.03 14.78
N GLN A 50 -10.87 22.54 16.01
CA GLN A 50 -10.00 23.60 16.52
C GLN A 50 -8.54 23.17 16.63
N ASP A 51 -8.22 21.94 17.03
CA ASP A 51 -6.85 21.42 17.15
C ASP A 51 -6.19 21.23 15.78
N VAL A 52 -6.98 20.92 14.75
CA VAL A 52 -6.52 20.98 13.35
C VAL A 52 -6.18 22.43 12.96
N LEU A 53 -6.90 23.42 13.51
CA LEU A 53 -6.81 24.84 13.16
C LEU A 53 -5.81 25.66 14.00
N ASP A 54 -5.54 25.32 15.27
CA ASP A 54 -4.76 26.12 16.23
C ASP A 54 -3.63 25.30 16.88
N ILE A 55 -2.37 25.58 16.47
CA ILE A 55 -1.16 24.87 16.87
C ILE A 55 -0.74 25.18 18.32
N SER A 56 -1.21 26.30 18.88
CA SER A 56 -0.68 26.88 20.13
C SER A 56 -1.24 26.25 21.41
N LYS A 57 -2.33 25.48 21.31
CA LYS A 57 -3.07 24.92 22.44
C LYS A 57 -3.17 23.39 22.43
N THR A 58 -2.13 22.69 22.01
CA THR A 58 -2.07 21.23 22.23
C THR A 58 -1.71 20.93 23.69
N THR A 59 -2.64 21.12 24.62
CA THR A 59 -2.75 20.34 25.86
C THR A 59 -4.02 20.74 26.64
N ALA A 60 -4.78 19.71 27.02
CA ALA A 60 -5.86 19.70 28.03
C ALA A 60 -7.24 20.26 27.64
N ASN A 61 -8.14 19.39 27.18
CA ASN A 61 -9.22 18.84 28.03
C ASN A 61 -10.18 17.92 27.23
N ASN A 62 -10.24 16.66 27.65
CA ASN A 62 -10.91 15.52 27.02
C ASN A 62 -12.44 15.61 26.91
N GLN A 63 -12.97 15.04 25.82
CA GLN A 63 -14.22 14.26 25.84
C GLN A 63 -14.10 12.84 25.21
N GLY A 64 -12.88 12.35 24.87
CA GLY A 64 -12.68 11.02 24.26
C GLY A 64 -11.29 10.41 24.49
N TYR A 65 -11.05 9.20 23.95
CA TYR A 65 -9.74 8.52 23.96
C TYR A 65 -8.86 9.02 22.80
N GLU A 66 -7.62 9.41 23.10
CA GLU A 66 -6.62 9.79 22.11
C GLU A 66 -5.21 9.44 22.60
N LEU A 67 -4.36 8.92 21.70
CA LEU A 67 -2.91 8.85 21.94
C LEU A 67 -2.29 10.23 21.68
N ALA A 68 -2.04 10.98 22.75
CA ALA A 68 -1.34 12.24 22.69
C ALA A 68 0.18 12.02 22.72
N PHE A 69 0.91 12.73 21.85
CA PHE A 69 2.38 12.74 21.84
C PHE A 69 2.89 14.13 21.42
N ALA A 70 4.11 14.45 21.85
CA ALA A 70 4.69 15.75 21.56
C ALA A 70 5.06 15.84 20.07
N GLY A 71 4.70 16.95 19.41
CA GLY A 71 4.90 17.12 17.96
C GLY A 71 3.73 16.68 17.07
N LYS A 72 2.66 16.08 17.64
CA LYS A 72 1.51 15.58 16.88
C LYS A 72 0.85 16.61 15.95
N GLY A 73 0.62 17.83 16.43
CA GLY A 73 0.03 18.91 15.62
C GLY A 73 0.87 19.28 14.40
N PHE A 74 2.20 19.32 14.56
CA PHE A 74 3.13 19.54 13.46
C PHE A 74 3.11 18.36 12.47
N ALA A 75 3.19 17.14 12.98
CA ALA A 75 3.17 15.93 12.17
C ALA A 75 1.90 15.82 11.31
N LYS A 76 0.74 16.25 11.86
CA LYS A 76 -0.54 16.37 11.15
C LYS A 76 -0.46 17.30 9.95
N ARG A 77 0.14 18.49 10.11
CA ARG A 77 0.23 19.51 9.05
C ARG A 77 1.30 19.20 8.02
N ASN A 78 2.37 18.50 8.40
CA ASN A 78 3.49 18.22 7.50
C ASN A 78 3.05 17.48 6.23
N LYS A 79 1.99 16.66 6.28
CA LYS A 79 1.43 16.00 5.09
C LYS A 79 0.89 16.98 4.02
N ASP A 80 0.43 18.16 4.44
CA ASP A 80 -0.24 19.15 3.58
C ASP A 80 0.74 20.23 3.08
N ILE A 81 1.94 20.29 3.66
CA ILE A 81 3.01 21.18 3.21
C ILE A 81 3.57 20.68 1.89
N SER A 82 3.55 21.53 0.87
CA SER A 82 4.15 21.25 -0.43
C SER A 82 5.64 20.93 -0.30
N THR A 83 6.12 19.91 -1.01
CA THR A 83 7.56 19.61 -1.05
C THR A 83 8.31 20.64 -1.90
N ALA A 84 9.52 20.99 -1.45
CA ALA A 84 10.49 21.78 -2.21
C ALA A 84 11.32 20.92 -3.18
N LYS A 85 11.05 19.61 -3.27
CA LYS A 85 11.75 18.67 -4.14
C LYS A 85 10.94 18.30 -5.37
N GLU A 86 11.64 17.98 -6.46
CA GLU A 86 11.08 17.45 -7.70
C GLU A 86 11.90 16.24 -8.19
N LEU A 87 11.34 15.49 -9.15
CA LEU A 87 11.97 14.28 -9.67
C LEU A 87 13.08 14.61 -10.67
N LYS A 88 14.16 13.85 -10.63
CA LYS A 88 15.23 13.84 -11.63
C LYS A 88 15.37 12.42 -12.18
N ALA A 89 15.33 12.27 -13.51
CA ALA A 89 15.41 10.96 -14.16
C ALA A 89 16.86 10.43 -14.18
N GLU A 90 17.06 9.20 -13.72
CA GLU A 90 18.37 8.54 -13.63
C GLU A 90 18.46 7.42 -14.67
N ARG A 91 18.46 7.78 -15.96
CA ARG A 91 18.41 6.80 -17.08
C ARG A 91 19.54 5.77 -17.03
N ARG A 92 20.75 6.14 -16.58
CA ARG A 92 21.90 5.22 -16.46
C ARG A 92 21.72 4.16 -15.38
N GLN A 93 20.95 4.45 -14.33
CA GLN A 93 20.66 3.52 -13.24
C GLN A 93 19.40 2.68 -13.53
N SER A 94 18.69 3.01 -14.60
CA SER A 94 17.43 2.38 -14.99
C SER A 94 17.63 1.18 -15.92
N LYS A 95 16.65 0.28 -15.94
CA LYS A 95 16.60 -0.87 -16.86
C LYS A 95 15.33 -0.79 -17.69
N ASN A 96 15.46 -0.87 -19.02
CA ASN A 96 14.31 -0.80 -19.94
C ASN A 96 13.44 0.45 -19.73
N PHE A 97 14.08 1.60 -19.52
CA PHE A 97 13.45 2.84 -19.05
C PHE A 97 12.20 3.25 -19.84
N ASP A 98 12.17 3.04 -21.15
CA ASP A 98 11.08 3.50 -22.01
C ASP A 98 9.87 2.55 -22.03
N SER A 99 10.06 1.26 -21.70
CA SER A 99 9.01 0.24 -21.80
C SER A 99 8.50 -0.25 -20.45
N THR A 100 9.32 -0.15 -19.40
CA THR A 100 8.98 -0.70 -18.08
C THR A 100 7.88 0.07 -17.36
N GLN A 101 7.14 -0.65 -16.54
CA GLN A 101 6.07 -0.15 -15.69
C GLN A 101 6.43 -0.12 -14.20
N ASN A 102 7.70 -0.37 -13.85
CA ASN A 102 8.19 -0.31 -12.49
C ASN A 102 9.00 0.96 -12.22
N VAL A 103 8.99 1.42 -10.97
CA VAL A 103 9.65 2.66 -10.56
C VAL A 103 10.46 2.45 -9.27
N ILE A 104 11.65 3.04 -9.21
CA ILE A 104 12.46 3.15 -8.00
C ILE A 104 12.80 4.64 -7.81
N ILE A 105 12.50 5.20 -6.64
CA ILE A 105 12.75 6.61 -6.33
C ILE A 105 13.74 6.70 -5.17
N ARG A 106 14.85 7.39 -5.41
CA ARG A 106 15.91 7.69 -4.45
C ARG A 106 15.60 9.01 -3.76
N GLY A 107 15.44 8.99 -2.45
CA GLY A 107 15.16 10.20 -1.67
C GLY A 107 14.43 9.94 -0.36
N ASP A 108 14.18 11.01 0.40
CA ASP A 108 13.33 10.93 1.59
C ASP A 108 11.91 10.54 1.19
N ASN A 109 11.38 9.50 1.81
CA ASN A 109 10.07 8.98 1.47
C ASN A 109 8.93 9.97 1.73
N LEU A 110 9.06 10.91 2.66
CA LEU A 110 8.04 11.95 2.87
C LEU A 110 7.91 12.87 1.65
N ASP A 111 9.03 13.34 1.11
CA ASP A 111 9.05 14.17 -0.11
C ASP A 111 8.52 13.39 -1.31
N VAL A 112 8.95 12.14 -1.46
CA VAL A 112 8.47 11.28 -2.55
C VAL A 112 6.98 11.01 -2.44
N LEU A 113 6.44 10.70 -1.25
CA LEU A 113 5.01 10.47 -1.05
C LEU A 113 4.18 11.72 -1.39
N LYS A 114 4.69 12.93 -1.10
CA LYS A 114 4.06 14.20 -1.49
C LYS A 114 4.01 14.37 -3.02
N ILE A 115 5.06 13.99 -3.72
CA ILE A 115 5.09 13.98 -5.19
C ILE A 115 4.11 12.93 -5.73
N LEU A 116 4.18 11.69 -5.22
CA LEU A 116 3.30 10.59 -5.64
C LEU A 116 1.82 10.90 -5.37
N LYS A 117 1.50 11.70 -4.35
CA LYS A 117 0.11 12.13 -4.07
C LYS A 117 -0.49 12.91 -5.24
N GLN A 118 0.31 13.55 -6.10
CA GLN A 118 -0.19 14.28 -7.26
C GLN A 118 -0.67 13.31 -8.36
N ASN A 119 0.03 12.20 -8.60
CA ASN A 119 -0.23 11.32 -9.75
C ASN A 119 -0.65 9.88 -9.42
N TYR A 120 -0.55 9.44 -8.17
CA TYR A 120 -0.93 8.10 -7.69
C TYR A 120 -1.99 8.11 -6.58
N LYS A 121 -2.61 9.27 -6.28
CA LYS A 121 -3.76 9.33 -5.37
C LYS A 121 -4.85 8.35 -5.80
N ASP A 122 -5.33 7.55 -4.85
CA ASP A 122 -6.36 6.53 -5.06
C ASP A 122 -6.00 5.44 -6.09
N LYS A 123 -4.70 5.19 -6.37
CA LYS A 123 -4.26 4.21 -7.40
C LYS A 123 -3.52 2.99 -6.87
N ILE A 124 -2.95 3.05 -5.67
CA ILE A 124 -2.14 1.97 -5.11
C ILE A 124 -3.04 0.87 -4.55
N LYS A 125 -2.85 -0.39 -4.99
CA LYS A 125 -3.65 -1.51 -4.49
C LYS A 125 -3.11 -2.03 -3.16
N MET A 126 -1.80 -2.13 -3.04
CA MET A 126 -1.16 -2.64 -1.83
C MET A 126 0.03 -1.78 -1.47
N ILE A 127 0.17 -1.48 -0.18
CA ILE A 127 1.37 -0.91 0.39
C ILE A 127 1.99 -1.96 1.33
N TYR A 128 3.29 -2.17 1.22
CA TYR A 128 4.06 -2.87 2.24
C TYR A 128 5.15 -1.94 2.74
N ILE A 129 5.37 -1.88 4.05
CA ILE A 129 6.50 -1.15 4.62
C ILE A 129 7.13 -1.91 5.79
N ASP A 130 8.44 -1.78 5.88
CA ASP A 130 9.28 -2.24 6.99
C ASP A 130 9.99 -1.03 7.62
N PRO A 131 9.26 -0.20 8.40
CA PRO A 131 9.82 0.99 9.02
C PRO A 131 10.89 0.63 10.06
N PRO A 132 11.74 1.58 10.50
CA PRO A 132 12.64 1.34 11.63
C PRO A 132 11.84 0.99 12.89
N TYR A 133 12.25 -0.05 13.62
CA TYR A 133 11.52 -0.59 14.78
C TYR A 133 11.76 0.20 16.08
N ASN A 134 12.60 1.25 16.02
CA ASN A 134 12.98 2.08 17.15
C ASN A 134 13.68 1.29 18.29
N THR A 135 14.45 0.26 17.93
CA THR A 135 15.20 -0.51 18.94
C THR A 135 16.36 0.32 19.50
N GLN A 136 16.81 0.00 20.71
CA GLN A 136 17.97 0.67 21.31
C GLN A 136 19.25 0.50 20.47
N SER A 137 19.36 -0.61 19.72
CA SER A 137 20.47 -0.93 18.81
C SER A 137 20.41 -0.25 17.43
N ASP A 138 19.25 0.24 16.98
CA ASP A 138 19.14 0.82 15.64
C ASP A 138 19.95 2.11 15.52
N GLU A 139 20.84 2.24 14.54
CA GLU A 139 21.62 3.47 14.38
C GLU A 139 20.81 4.64 13.76
N PHE A 140 19.54 4.39 13.40
CA PHE A 140 18.68 5.35 12.73
C PHE A 140 18.27 6.50 13.67
N ILE A 141 18.44 7.72 13.18
CA ILE A 141 18.01 8.97 13.85
C ILE A 141 16.98 9.60 12.93
N TYR A 142 15.83 9.98 13.48
CA TYR A 142 14.71 10.57 12.74
C TYR A 142 15.06 11.97 12.23
N LYS A 143 15.74 12.03 11.08
CA LYS A 143 16.09 13.27 10.41
C LYS A 143 14.96 13.71 9.50
N ASP A 144 13.79 14.00 10.05
CA ASP A 144 12.95 14.95 9.32
C ASP A 144 13.75 16.26 9.30
N ASN A 145 14.22 16.67 8.12
CA ASN A 145 14.99 17.89 7.93
C ASN A 145 14.08 19.08 8.25
N PHE A 146 13.92 19.32 9.54
CA PHE A 146 13.14 20.37 10.16
C PHE A 146 13.53 21.75 9.55
N ARG A 147 14.82 21.92 9.21
CA ARG A 147 15.46 23.22 8.96
C ARG A 147 14.96 24.11 7.80
N GLU A 148 14.40 23.61 6.70
CA GLU A 148 13.96 24.49 5.58
C GLU A 148 12.45 24.77 5.58
N ASN A 149 11.60 23.76 5.78
CA ASN A 149 10.14 23.96 5.86
C ASN A 149 9.70 24.59 7.19
N GLU A 150 10.54 24.54 8.23
CA GLU A 150 10.25 25.19 9.52
C GLU A 150 10.26 26.71 9.44
N LYS A 151 11.15 27.34 8.66
CA LYS A 151 11.19 28.81 8.63
C LYS A 151 9.85 29.39 8.22
N SER A 152 9.22 28.80 7.20
CA SER A 152 7.88 29.21 6.77
C SER A 152 6.81 28.95 7.84
N LEU A 153 6.89 27.85 8.60
CA LEU A 153 5.91 27.55 9.67
C LEU A 153 6.11 28.42 10.92
N ILE A 154 7.36 28.69 11.27
CA ILE A 154 7.74 29.56 12.39
C ILE A 154 7.33 31.00 12.08
N GLU A 155 7.57 31.48 10.86
CA GLU A 155 7.13 32.80 10.39
C GLU A 155 5.60 32.90 10.28
N GLU A 156 4.90 31.82 9.91
CA GLU A 156 3.43 31.81 9.78
C GLU A 156 2.72 31.81 11.15
N TYR A 157 3.29 31.16 12.18
CA TYR A 157 2.61 30.92 13.46
C TYR A 157 3.24 31.59 14.70
N ASP A 158 4.28 32.41 14.52
CA ASP A 158 4.94 33.18 15.60
C ASP A 158 5.26 32.30 16.84
N LEU A 159 5.80 31.10 16.58
CA LEU A 159 6.13 30.13 17.63
C LEU A 159 7.30 30.63 18.48
N SER A 160 7.24 30.42 19.80
CA SER A 160 8.34 30.81 20.69
C SER A 160 9.60 29.97 20.45
N ASP A 161 10.79 30.57 20.64
CA ASP A 161 12.09 29.88 20.56
C ASP A 161 12.17 28.64 21.45
N GLU A 162 11.48 28.65 22.60
CA GLU A 162 11.39 27.51 23.51
C GLU A 162 10.63 26.33 22.88
N THR A 163 9.52 26.62 22.18
CA THR A 163 8.71 25.61 21.48
C THR A 163 9.51 25.00 20.31
N ILE A 164 10.23 25.84 19.57
CA ILE A 164 11.08 25.40 18.44
C ILE A 164 12.20 24.47 18.95
N ASN A 165 12.90 24.87 20.01
CA ASN A 165 13.95 24.05 20.62
C ASN A 165 13.41 22.73 21.18
N TYR A 166 12.21 22.75 21.77
CA TYR A 166 11.54 21.54 22.25
C TYR A 166 11.20 20.58 21.10
N LEU A 167 10.65 21.10 19.99
CA LEU A 167 10.38 20.29 18.79
C LEU A 167 11.67 19.71 18.20
N HIS A 168 12.73 20.51 18.07
CA HIS A 168 14.04 20.01 17.61
C HIS A 168 14.55 18.83 18.45
N ASN A 169 14.37 18.87 19.78
CA ASN A 169 14.77 17.79 20.66
C ASN A 169 13.93 16.51 20.46
N ILE A 170 12.64 16.64 20.12
CA ILE A 170 11.78 15.47 19.88
C ILE A 170 12.17 14.75 18.60
N TYR A 171 12.29 15.47 17.47
CA TYR A 171 12.66 14.86 16.19
C TYR A 171 14.09 14.31 16.21
N GLY A 172 15.00 14.88 17.02
CA GLY A 172 16.37 14.36 17.19
C GLY A 172 16.51 13.15 18.12
N SER A 173 15.44 12.70 18.78
CA SER A 173 15.50 11.70 19.85
C SER A 173 14.85 10.36 19.46
N LYS A 174 15.39 9.24 19.96
CA LYS A 174 14.76 7.90 19.87
C LYS A 174 13.60 7.72 20.85
N THR A 175 12.72 8.72 20.94
CA THR A 175 11.52 8.64 21.79
C THR A 175 10.34 8.15 20.96
N HIS A 176 9.33 7.58 21.62
CA HIS A 176 8.05 7.25 20.96
C HIS A 176 7.44 8.48 20.28
N SER A 177 7.57 9.68 20.86
CA SER A 177 7.08 10.93 20.24
C SER A 177 7.83 11.27 18.94
N GLY A 178 9.15 11.06 18.90
CA GLY A 178 9.95 11.22 17.68
C GLY A 178 9.54 10.24 16.59
N TRP A 179 9.41 8.95 16.94
CA TRP A 179 8.98 7.90 15.99
C TRP A 179 7.56 8.13 15.46
N LEU A 180 6.61 8.44 16.35
CA LEU A 180 5.23 8.75 15.97
C LEU A 180 5.14 9.99 15.08
N SER A 181 5.92 11.04 15.38
CA SER A 181 5.97 12.25 14.56
C SER A 181 6.55 11.99 13.17
N PHE A 182 7.52 11.09 13.06
CA PHE A 182 8.10 10.62 11.80
C PHE A 182 7.09 9.77 11.00
N MET A 183 6.40 8.83 11.63
CA MET A 183 5.49 7.90 10.94
C MET A 183 4.16 8.53 10.53
N TYR A 184 3.60 9.45 11.34
CA TYR A 184 2.28 10.05 11.11
C TYR A 184 2.08 10.59 9.68
N PRO A 185 2.89 11.57 9.19
CA PRO A 185 2.64 12.16 7.88
C PRO A 185 2.82 11.15 6.74
N ARG A 186 3.73 10.19 6.90
CA ARG A 186 4.01 9.13 5.92
C ARG A 186 2.82 8.17 5.79
N LEU A 187 2.26 7.71 6.91
CA LEU A 187 1.08 6.85 6.92
C LEU A 187 -0.18 7.59 6.42
N ALA A 188 -0.33 8.87 6.76
CA ALA A 188 -1.44 9.69 6.26
C ALA A 188 -1.39 9.84 4.73
N LEU A 189 -0.21 10.10 4.16
CA LEU A 189 -0.02 10.14 2.70
C LEU A 189 -0.22 8.76 2.07
N ALA A 190 0.27 7.70 2.71
CA ALA A 190 0.05 6.31 2.24
C ALA A 190 -1.45 6.00 2.10
N ARG A 191 -2.29 6.42 3.06
CA ARG A 191 -3.75 6.30 2.98
C ARG A 191 -4.35 7.08 1.80
N ASP A 192 -3.85 8.27 1.49
CA ASP A 192 -4.29 9.06 0.33
C ASP A 192 -3.97 8.33 -1.00
N LEU A 193 -2.83 7.63 -1.06
CA LEU A 193 -2.40 6.88 -2.25
C LEU A 193 -3.17 5.57 -2.48
N LEU A 194 -3.64 4.92 -1.41
CA LEU A 194 -4.39 3.67 -1.52
C LEU A 194 -5.68 3.87 -2.31
N ARG A 195 -5.99 2.90 -3.18
CA ARG A 195 -7.32 2.71 -3.74
C ARG A 195 -8.34 2.49 -2.62
N ASP A 196 -9.60 2.70 -2.94
CA ASP A 196 -10.73 2.38 -2.07
C ASP A 196 -10.70 0.92 -1.57
N ASP A 197 -10.34 -0.04 -2.43
CA ASP A 197 -10.17 -1.46 -2.07
C ASP A 197 -8.71 -1.80 -1.66
N GLY A 198 -7.89 -0.79 -1.38
CA GLY A 198 -6.46 -0.95 -1.10
C GLY A 198 -6.15 -1.32 0.35
N VAL A 199 -5.04 -2.03 0.54
CA VAL A 199 -4.59 -2.57 1.83
C VAL A 199 -3.13 -2.19 2.10
N ILE A 200 -2.79 -1.89 3.35
CA ILE A 200 -1.44 -1.66 3.81
C ILE A 200 -1.02 -2.74 4.82
N PHE A 201 0.20 -3.25 4.66
CA PHE A 201 0.89 -4.15 5.57
C PHE A 201 2.08 -3.41 6.18
N ILE A 202 2.21 -3.43 7.50
CA ILE A 202 3.28 -2.74 8.22
C ILE A 202 3.94 -3.73 9.17
N SER A 203 5.19 -4.08 8.88
CA SER A 203 6.00 -4.89 9.78
C SER A 203 6.47 -4.06 10.98
N ILE A 204 6.47 -4.66 12.17
CA ILE A 204 6.88 -4.00 13.41
C ILE A 204 7.27 -5.04 14.48
N ASP A 205 8.09 -4.67 15.45
CA ASP A 205 8.34 -5.46 16.66
C ASP A 205 7.58 -4.91 17.88
N ASP A 206 7.83 -5.47 19.05
CA ASP A 206 7.16 -5.12 20.30
C ASP A 206 7.42 -3.68 20.79
N ASN A 207 8.47 -3.00 20.34
CA ASN A 207 8.83 -1.66 20.84
C ASN A 207 7.78 -0.60 20.45
N GLU A 208 7.22 -0.71 19.25
CA GLU A 208 6.27 0.28 18.71
C GLU A 208 4.95 -0.33 18.21
N GLN A 209 4.74 -1.65 18.32
CA GLN A 209 3.51 -2.31 17.84
C GLN A 209 2.24 -1.62 18.36
N ALA A 210 2.14 -1.36 19.66
CA ALA A 210 0.94 -0.78 20.26
C ALA A 210 0.74 0.68 19.82
N ASN A 211 1.83 1.45 19.78
CA ASN A 211 1.82 2.84 19.34
C ASN A 211 1.42 2.95 17.86
N LEU A 212 1.95 2.07 17.01
CA LEU A 212 1.61 1.98 15.59
C LEU A 212 0.16 1.57 15.38
N LYS A 213 -0.37 0.60 16.14
CA LYS A 213 -1.76 0.17 16.08
C LYS A 213 -2.69 1.36 16.33
N ILE A 214 -2.50 2.07 17.42
CA ILE A 214 -3.35 3.22 17.79
C ILE A 214 -3.18 4.37 16.78
N LEU A 215 -1.96 4.61 16.30
CA LEU A 215 -1.71 5.60 15.25
C LEU A 215 -2.45 5.25 13.94
N CYS A 216 -2.45 3.98 13.55
CA CYS A 216 -3.19 3.51 12.39
C CYS A 216 -4.70 3.58 12.60
N ASP A 217 -5.21 3.32 13.81
CA ASP A 217 -6.64 3.52 14.12
C ASP A 217 -7.05 4.98 13.92
N GLU A 218 -6.21 5.94 14.32
CA GLU A 218 -6.47 7.37 14.08
C GLU A 218 -6.41 7.74 12.59
N ILE A 219 -5.50 7.16 11.81
CA ILE A 219 -5.29 7.55 10.40
C ILE A 219 -6.28 6.85 9.47
N PHE A 220 -6.47 5.54 9.63
CA PHE A 220 -7.28 4.70 8.76
C PHE A 220 -8.72 4.55 9.24
N GLY A 221 -8.99 4.79 10.53
CA GLY A 221 -10.23 4.42 11.20
C GLY A 221 -10.11 3.01 11.77
N GLU A 222 -10.47 2.83 13.04
CA GLU A 222 -10.45 1.55 13.74
C GLU A 222 -11.29 0.48 13.01
N GLU A 223 -12.40 0.89 12.39
CA GLU A 223 -13.27 0.01 11.61
C GLU A 223 -12.58 -0.58 10.37
N ASN A 224 -11.49 0.05 9.89
CA ASN A 224 -10.74 -0.40 8.73
C ASN A 224 -9.55 -1.32 9.06
N PHE A 225 -9.39 -1.68 10.34
CA PHE A 225 -8.46 -2.69 10.79
C PHE A 225 -8.87 -4.08 10.30
N ILE A 226 -7.96 -4.78 9.62
CA ILE A 226 -8.22 -6.12 9.08
C ILE A 226 -7.75 -7.19 10.08
N ALA A 227 -6.47 -7.16 10.42
CA ALA A 227 -5.85 -8.16 11.29
C ALA A 227 -4.48 -7.70 11.77
N GLU A 228 -4.05 -8.33 12.86
CA GLU A 228 -2.67 -8.34 13.31
C GLU A 228 -2.14 -9.76 13.13
N LEU A 229 -0.99 -9.87 12.45
CA LEU A 229 -0.32 -11.14 12.25
C LEU A 229 0.87 -11.28 13.19
N SER A 230 1.03 -12.44 13.80
CA SER A 230 2.30 -12.87 14.40
C SER A 230 3.11 -13.60 13.32
N VAL A 231 4.11 -12.94 12.76
CA VAL A 231 4.96 -13.44 11.68
C VAL A 231 6.14 -14.19 12.28
N VAL A 232 6.14 -15.53 12.16
CA VAL A 232 7.21 -16.36 12.72
C VAL A 232 8.41 -16.36 11.78
N ASP A 233 9.43 -15.59 12.13
CA ASP A 233 10.65 -15.35 11.35
C ASP A 233 11.91 -15.93 12.03
N ASN A 234 11.81 -16.34 13.30
CA ASN A 234 12.89 -16.95 14.05
C ASN A 234 12.49 -18.32 14.63
N LEU A 235 12.62 -19.36 13.80
CA LEU A 235 12.22 -20.74 14.11
C LEU A 235 12.89 -21.34 15.34
N LYS A 236 14.13 -20.92 15.64
CA LYS A 236 14.89 -21.45 16.78
C LYS A 236 14.64 -20.67 18.07
N GLY A 237 14.08 -19.47 17.95
CA GLY A 237 14.06 -18.49 19.02
C GLY A 237 15.46 -17.95 19.34
N ASN A 238 15.50 -16.87 20.12
CA ASN A 238 16.73 -16.38 20.74
C ASN A 238 17.03 -17.16 22.04
N ASN A 239 18.08 -17.97 22.05
CA ASN A 239 18.48 -18.76 23.23
C ASN A 239 19.10 -17.91 24.36
N ASN A 240 19.35 -16.63 24.12
CA ASN A 240 19.94 -15.72 25.11
C ASN A 240 18.90 -14.99 25.96
N THR A 241 17.60 -15.25 25.75
CA THR A 241 16.54 -14.65 26.58
C THR A 241 16.18 -15.57 27.74
N SER A 242 15.92 -14.97 28.90
CA SER A 242 15.50 -15.71 30.10
C SER A 242 14.03 -16.14 29.96
N GLY A 243 13.77 -17.45 30.07
CA GLY A 243 12.42 -18.02 30.20
C GLY A 243 11.58 -18.09 28.92
N ILE A 244 11.49 -16.99 28.15
CA ILE A 244 10.66 -16.90 26.94
C ILE A 244 11.53 -16.46 25.77
N SER A 245 11.51 -17.25 24.69
CA SER A 245 12.25 -16.98 23.47
C SER A 245 11.38 -16.29 22.45
N SER A 246 11.79 -15.11 21.96
CA SER A 246 11.08 -14.43 20.88
C SER A 246 11.32 -15.15 19.55
N THR A 247 10.23 -15.53 18.88
CA THR A 247 10.21 -16.31 17.64
C THR A 247 9.49 -15.61 16.49
N HIS A 248 8.85 -14.48 16.76
CA HIS A 248 8.03 -13.76 15.81
C HIS A 248 8.12 -12.25 16.00
N GLU A 249 7.83 -11.56 14.91
CA GLU A 249 7.50 -10.14 14.86
C GLU A 249 6.01 -9.97 14.50
N TYR A 250 5.56 -8.74 14.34
CA TYR A 250 4.18 -8.42 14.00
C TYR A 250 4.07 -7.83 12.60
N ALA A 251 2.91 -8.06 11.96
CA ALA A 251 2.49 -7.30 10.79
C ALA A 251 1.05 -6.80 10.98
N LEU A 252 0.87 -5.48 10.99
CA LEU A 252 -0.44 -4.86 11.06
C LEU A 252 -1.03 -4.69 9.66
N ILE A 253 -2.32 -5.02 9.53
CA ILE A 253 -3.04 -4.93 8.26
C ILE A 253 -4.22 -3.97 8.42
N TYR A 254 -4.20 -2.90 7.61
CA TYR A 254 -5.30 -1.94 7.49
C TYR A 254 -5.74 -1.79 6.06
N SER A 255 -6.98 -1.36 5.87
CA SER A 255 -7.51 -0.98 4.57
C SER A 255 -7.87 0.49 4.51
N LYS A 256 -8.10 1.00 3.30
CA LYS A 256 -8.71 2.32 3.15
C LYS A 256 -10.20 2.30 3.46
N LYS A 257 -10.90 1.27 2.97
CA LYS A 257 -12.34 1.00 3.16
C LYS A 257 -12.59 -0.49 3.22
N ILE A 258 -12.76 -1.04 4.42
CA ILE A 258 -12.84 -2.49 4.64
C ILE A 258 -13.99 -3.14 3.90
N GLU A 259 -15.10 -2.42 3.70
CA GLU A 259 -16.29 -2.90 3.00
C GLU A 259 -16.07 -3.16 1.51
N LYS A 260 -14.97 -2.64 0.94
CA LYS A 260 -14.59 -2.85 -0.47
C LYS A 260 -13.45 -3.86 -0.64
N VAL A 261 -12.87 -4.34 0.45
CA VAL A 261 -11.72 -5.24 0.40
C VAL A 261 -12.16 -6.65 0.03
N VAL A 262 -11.41 -7.23 -0.90
CA VAL A 262 -11.46 -8.66 -1.22
C VAL A 262 -10.04 -9.20 -1.04
N LEU A 263 -9.88 -10.13 -0.09
CA LEU A 263 -8.63 -10.84 0.15
C LEU A 263 -8.68 -12.22 -0.49
N ASN A 264 -7.56 -12.64 -1.07
CA ASN A 264 -7.42 -13.95 -1.69
C ASN A 264 -6.90 -14.99 -0.69
N ASP A 265 -7.12 -16.25 -1.01
CA ASP A 265 -6.46 -17.37 -0.33
C ASP A 265 -5.01 -17.52 -0.83
N LEU A 266 -4.17 -18.16 -0.03
CA LEU A 266 -2.80 -18.52 -0.38
C LEU A 266 -2.77 -19.84 -1.13
N ALA A 267 -1.98 -19.90 -2.20
CA ALA A 267 -1.68 -21.15 -2.90
C ALA A 267 -0.89 -22.08 -1.96
N LEU A 268 -1.13 -23.38 -2.07
CA LEU A 268 -0.42 -24.37 -1.27
C LEU A 268 0.95 -24.70 -1.87
N LEU A 269 1.87 -25.07 -0.98
CA LEU A 269 3.17 -25.63 -1.36
C LEU A 269 2.99 -27.07 -1.85
N GLU A 270 3.91 -27.57 -2.69
CA GLU A 270 3.85 -28.94 -3.24
C GLU A 270 3.61 -30.01 -2.16
N ASP A 271 4.30 -29.93 -1.03
CA ASP A 271 4.16 -30.87 0.09
C ASP A 271 2.76 -30.83 0.77
N GLU A 272 2.02 -29.72 0.62
CA GLU A 272 0.65 -29.57 1.14
C GLU A 272 -0.43 -29.95 0.11
N ILE A 273 -0.04 -30.26 -1.13
CA ILE A 273 -0.93 -30.72 -2.20
C ILE A 273 -1.29 -32.20 -2.03
N GLU A 274 -0.49 -32.99 -1.31
CA GLU A 274 -0.74 -34.44 -1.12
C GLU A 274 -2.14 -34.75 -0.55
N ASP A 275 -2.70 -33.85 0.26
CA ASP A 275 -4.04 -34.00 0.84
C ASP A 275 -5.19 -33.71 -0.15
N TRP A 276 -4.89 -33.21 -1.36
CA TRP A 276 -5.85 -32.87 -2.40
C TRP A 276 -5.97 -33.98 -3.44
N GLN A 277 -7.21 -34.21 -3.87
CA GLN A 277 -7.59 -35.15 -4.92
C GLN A 277 -8.32 -34.39 -6.03
N GLU A 278 -8.42 -34.97 -7.21
CA GLU A 278 -9.11 -34.37 -8.35
C GLU A 278 -10.31 -35.24 -8.76
N ASP A 279 -11.43 -34.61 -9.10
CA ASP A 279 -12.56 -35.26 -9.73
C ASP A 279 -13.08 -34.44 -10.93
N GLU A 280 -14.22 -34.81 -11.52
CA GLU A 280 -14.83 -34.11 -12.66
C GLU A 280 -15.10 -32.62 -12.43
N LEU A 281 -15.12 -32.15 -11.17
CA LEU A 281 -15.37 -30.77 -10.78
C LEU A 281 -14.08 -30.05 -10.32
N GLY A 282 -12.91 -30.68 -10.49
CA GLY A 282 -11.59 -30.13 -10.13
C GLY A 282 -11.06 -30.62 -8.78
N PHE A 283 -10.10 -29.89 -8.22
CA PHE A 283 -9.45 -30.26 -6.96
C PHE A 283 -10.42 -30.22 -5.77
N TRP A 284 -10.23 -31.13 -4.83
CA TRP A 284 -10.92 -31.15 -3.55
C TRP A 284 -10.06 -31.80 -2.48
N LYS A 285 -10.27 -31.44 -1.22
CA LYS A 285 -9.76 -32.19 -0.07
C LYS A 285 -10.86 -32.53 0.91
N LYS A 286 -10.59 -33.49 1.79
CA LYS A 286 -11.51 -33.88 2.84
C LYS A 286 -11.72 -32.72 3.82
N GLY A 287 -12.94 -32.22 3.88
CA GLY A 287 -13.36 -31.17 4.80
C GLY A 287 -13.87 -31.72 6.13
N ARG A 288 -14.66 -30.91 6.84
CA ARG A 288 -15.27 -31.29 8.12
C ARG A 288 -16.37 -32.33 7.96
N ASN A 289 -16.57 -33.12 9.01
CA ASN A 289 -17.72 -34.00 9.11
C ASN A 289 -19.01 -33.16 9.13
N ILE A 290 -20.03 -33.58 8.36
CA ILE A 290 -21.30 -32.88 8.30
C ILE A 290 -22.21 -33.23 9.48
N LYS A 291 -21.88 -34.23 10.30
CA LYS A 291 -22.53 -34.47 11.60
C LYS A 291 -22.19 -33.32 12.54
N ALA A 292 -23.21 -32.70 13.12
CA ALA A 292 -23.04 -31.56 14.00
C ALA A 292 -22.36 -31.93 15.32
N THR A 293 -21.58 -31.00 15.86
CA THR A 293 -20.95 -31.07 17.17
C THR A 293 -21.24 -29.79 17.96
N GLY A 294 -21.10 -29.85 19.28
CA GLY A 294 -21.31 -28.70 20.17
C GLY A 294 -22.78 -28.43 20.51
N GLU A 295 -23.05 -27.23 21.00
CA GLU A 295 -24.31 -26.91 21.69
C GLU A 295 -25.55 -27.02 20.79
N ASN A 296 -25.42 -26.80 19.48
CA ASN A 296 -26.51 -26.87 18.51
C ASN A 296 -26.66 -28.25 17.85
N ALA A 297 -25.85 -29.24 18.24
CA ALA A 297 -25.92 -30.59 17.71
C ALA A 297 -27.25 -31.32 17.98
N PRO A 298 -27.89 -31.22 19.17
CA PRO A 298 -29.06 -32.03 19.49
C PRO A 298 -30.26 -31.85 18.53
N ARG A 299 -30.96 -32.95 18.21
CA ARG A 299 -32.14 -32.95 17.31
C ARG A 299 -33.20 -31.92 17.67
N HIS A 300 -33.52 -31.77 18.96
CA HIS A 300 -34.60 -30.88 19.40
C HIS A 300 -34.35 -29.40 19.03
N LYS A 301 -33.09 -28.98 18.84
CA LYS A 301 -32.74 -27.63 18.39
C LYS A 301 -32.96 -27.42 16.89
N ARG A 302 -32.79 -28.46 16.07
CA ARG A 302 -32.94 -28.40 14.60
C ARG A 302 -33.63 -29.66 14.04
N PRO A 303 -34.93 -29.89 14.31
CA PRO A 303 -35.60 -31.17 14.01
C PRO A 303 -35.57 -31.56 12.53
N THR A 304 -35.60 -30.58 11.62
CA THR A 304 -35.56 -30.78 10.16
C THR A 304 -34.21 -31.26 9.63
N MET A 305 -33.15 -31.16 10.45
CA MET A 305 -31.79 -31.56 10.12
C MET A 305 -31.47 -32.99 10.61
N PHE A 306 -32.42 -33.66 11.25
CA PHE A 306 -32.35 -35.08 11.59
C PHE A 306 -33.13 -35.88 10.55
N TYR A 307 -32.43 -36.54 9.64
CA TYR A 307 -33.02 -37.37 8.61
C TYR A 307 -32.07 -38.52 8.23
N PRO A 308 -32.61 -39.67 7.77
CA PRO A 308 -31.79 -40.80 7.34
C PRO A 308 -31.08 -40.48 6.02
N ILE A 309 -29.83 -40.93 5.91
CA ILE A 309 -29.09 -41.04 4.66
C ILE A 309 -28.95 -42.53 4.37
N TYR A 310 -29.38 -42.95 3.18
CA TYR A 310 -29.32 -44.35 2.76
C TYR A 310 -28.08 -44.59 1.91
N LEU A 311 -27.33 -45.64 2.22
CA LEU A 311 -26.12 -46.05 1.50
C LEU A 311 -26.35 -47.34 0.73
N ASN A 312 -25.65 -47.48 -0.40
CA ASN A 312 -25.47 -48.76 -1.08
C ASN A 312 -24.13 -49.43 -0.65
N LYS A 313 -23.81 -50.60 -1.19
CA LYS A 313 -22.57 -51.34 -0.85
C LYS A 313 -21.30 -50.59 -1.27
N GLU A 314 -21.38 -49.74 -2.28
CA GLU A 314 -20.30 -48.89 -2.80
C GLU A 314 -20.23 -47.52 -2.11
N LEU A 315 -20.95 -47.33 -0.99
CA LEU A 315 -21.00 -46.08 -0.20
C LEU A 315 -21.57 -44.85 -0.94
N LYS A 316 -22.31 -45.06 -2.04
CA LYS A 316 -23.11 -43.99 -2.66
C LYS A 316 -24.33 -43.69 -1.80
N ILE A 317 -24.82 -42.45 -1.88
CA ILE A 317 -25.92 -41.98 -1.04
C ILE A 317 -27.25 -41.83 -1.80
N SER A 318 -28.34 -42.06 -1.08
CA SER A 318 -29.71 -41.71 -1.44
C SER A 318 -30.43 -41.09 -0.23
N LEU A 319 -31.46 -40.29 -0.52
CA LEU A 319 -32.35 -39.71 0.48
C LEU A 319 -33.69 -40.45 0.57
N GLU A 320 -33.81 -41.53 -0.21
CA GLU A 320 -34.94 -42.44 -0.28
C GLU A 320 -34.43 -43.88 -0.22
N ARG A 321 -35.13 -44.71 0.54
CA ARG A 321 -34.79 -46.13 0.70
C ARG A 321 -35.30 -46.92 -0.49
N ASN A 322 -34.46 -47.79 -1.04
CA ASN A 322 -34.85 -48.78 -2.05
C ASN A 322 -33.94 -50.03 -1.92
N ASP A 323 -34.09 -50.99 -2.83
CA ASP A 323 -33.33 -52.24 -2.78
C ASP A 323 -31.81 -52.05 -2.93
N GLU A 324 -31.39 -51.03 -3.68
CA GLU A 324 -29.97 -50.66 -3.87
C GLU A 324 -29.41 -49.87 -2.67
N PHE A 325 -30.15 -48.88 -2.19
CA PHE A 325 -29.80 -48.01 -1.06
C PHE A 325 -30.56 -48.45 0.20
N ASN A 326 -30.08 -49.53 0.82
CA ASN A 326 -30.76 -50.20 1.92
C ASN A 326 -30.07 -50.07 3.29
N ILE A 327 -28.86 -49.50 3.34
CA ILE A 327 -28.11 -49.25 4.59
C ILE A 327 -28.54 -47.88 5.13
N GLU A 328 -29.33 -47.85 6.21
CA GLU A 328 -29.77 -46.60 6.82
C GLU A 328 -28.73 -46.04 7.79
N VAL A 329 -28.42 -44.75 7.67
CA VAL A 329 -27.53 -44.05 8.61
C VAL A 329 -28.20 -42.79 9.15
N LEU A 330 -28.27 -42.71 10.48
CA LEU A 330 -28.77 -41.56 11.22
C LEU A 330 -27.61 -40.81 11.90
N PRO A 331 -27.75 -39.49 12.10
CA PRO A 331 -26.76 -38.68 12.81
C PRO A 331 -26.83 -38.96 14.32
N ILE A 332 -26.21 -40.05 14.76
CA ILE A 332 -26.14 -40.46 16.17
C ILE A 332 -24.68 -40.41 16.65
N THR A 333 -24.47 -39.90 17.86
CA THR A 333 -23.16 -39.90 18.54
C THR A 333 -23.37 -40.45 19.94
N ASP A 334 -22.69 -41.55 20.27
CA ASP A 334 -22.73 -42.19 21.59
C ASP A 334 -24.15 -42.44 22.14
N GLY A 335 -25.09 -42.76 21.24
CA GLY A 335 -26.50 -43.03 21.58
C GLY A 335 -27.40 -41.80 21.55
N GLU A 336 -26.86 -40.59 21.39
CA GLU A 336 -27.63 -39.35 21.32
C GLU A 336 -27.95 -38.93 19.88
N GLU A 337 -29.20 -38.49 19.66
CA GLU A 337 -29.66 -37.95 18.39
C GLU A 337 -29.13 -36.52 18.18
N VAL A 338 -28.22 -36.38 17.21
CA VAL A 338 -27.69 -35.09 16.77
C VAL A 338 -28.17 -34.75 15.36
N CYS A 339 -27.83 -33.59 14.83
CA CYS A 339 -28.26 -33.15 13.51
C CYS A 339 -27.16 -33.30 12.47
N TRP A 340 -27.56 -33.34 11.19
CA TRP A 340 -26.67 -32.96 10.10
C TRP A 340 -26.51 -31.43 10.06
N ASN A 341 -25.42 -30.95 9.47
CA ASN A 341 -25.21 -29.53 9.15
C ASN A 341 -25.72 -29.18 7.75
N TRP A 342 -26.12 -30.16 6.95
CA TRP A 342 -26.74 -29.97 5.63
C TRP A 342 -28.20 -30.34 5.68
N SER A 343 -29.07 -29.52 5.08
CA SER A 343 -30.49 -29.84 4.95
C SER A 343 -30.70 -30.96 3.93
N LYS A 344 -31.83 -31.67 4.00
CA LYS A 344 -32.18 -32.71 3.04
C LYS A 344 -32.15 -32.19 1.59
N GLU A 345 -32.65 -30.97 1.37
CA GLU A 345 -32.63 -30.29 0.07
C GLU A 345 -31.20 -29.96 -0.39
N PHE A 346 -30.39 -29.34 0.47
CA PHE A 346 -29.01 -29.00 0.14
C PHE A 346 -28.21 -30.27 -0.21
N LEU A 347 -28.36 -31.33 0.57
CA LEU A 347 -27.69 -32.61 0.29
C LEU A 347 -28.19 -33.26 -1.00
N SER A 348 -29.49 -33.14 -1.33
CA SER A 348 -30.04 -33.64 -2.59
C SER A 348 -29.37 -32.99 -3.80
N ASN A 349 -29.13 -31.68 -3.73
CA ASN A 349 -28.51 -30.91 -4.81
C ASN A 349 -26.98 -31.06 -4.86
N ASN A 350 -26.34 -31.46 -3.76
CA ASN A 350 -24.87 -31.49 -3.61
C ASN A 350 -24.32 -32.89 -3.27
N LYS A 351 -24.97 -33.97 -3.74
CA LYS A 351 -24.54 -35.35 -3.43
C LYS A 351 -23.08 -35.63 -3.81
N LYS A 352 -22.60 -35.06 -4.93
CA LYS A 352 -21.22 -35.21 -5.43
C LYS A 352 -20.16 -34.59 -4.49
N GLU A 353 -20.57 -33.67 -3.61
CA GLU A 353 -19.72 -32.98 -2.65
C GLU A 353 -19.63 -33.71 -1.29
N LEU A 354 -20.22 -34.91 -1.17
CA LEU A 354 -20.16 -35.71 0.05
C LEU A 354 -19.20 -36.90 -0.10
N ILE A 355 -18.37 -37.09 0.91
CA ILE A 355 -17.46 -38.21 1.06
C ILE A 355 -18.02 -39.11 2.16
N VAL A 356 -18.18 -40.39 1.88
CA VAL A 356 -18.65 -41.38 2.85
C VAL A 356 -17.51 -42.34 3.16
N GLU A 357 -17.16 -42.47 4.44
CA GLU A 357 -16.13 -43.40 4.90
C GLU A 357 -16.72 -44.34 5.96
N LYS A 358 -16.40 -45.62 5.84
CA LYS A 358 -16.73 -46.62 6.85
C LYS A 358 -15.56 -46.77 7.82
N THR A 359 -15.81 -46.66 9.12
CA THR A 359 -14.81 -46.88 10.17
C THR A 359 -14.58 -48.38 10.38
N ASN A 360 -13.46 -48.72 11.03
CA ASN A 360 -13.15 -50.10 11.43
C ASN A 360 -14.22 -50.69 12.37
N GLU A 361 -14.92 -49.84 13.13
CA GLU A 361 -16.04 -50.20 14.01
C GLU A 361 -17.37 -50.39 13.26
N GLY A 362 -17.37 -50.25 11.93
CA GLY A 362 -18.57 -50.39 11.10
C GLY A 362 -19.50 -49.17 11.08
N LYS A 363 -19.10 -48.04 11.68
CA LYS A 363 -19.85 -46.77 11.63
C LYS A 363 -19.54 -46.02 10.33
N TYR A 364 -20.41 -45.10 9.93
CA TYR A 364 -20.22 -44.28 8.73
C TYR A 364 -19.99 -42.82 9.10
N ASN A 365 -18.98 -42.22 8.51
CA ASN A 365 -18.69 -40.80 8.59
C ASN A 365 -18.97 -40.11 7.26
N PHE A 366 -19.47 -38.89 7.34
CA PHE A 366 -19.85 -38.08 6.19
C PHE A 366 -19.06 -36.79 6.22
N PHE A 367 -18.13 -36.61 5.29
CA PHE A 367 -17.31 -35.41 5.18
C PHE A 367 -17.73 -34.61 3.96
N LYS A 368 -17.69 -33.28 4.05
CA LYS A 368 -17.83 -32.45 2.85
C LYS A 368 -16.52 -32.44 2.07
N LYS A 369 -16.58 -32.43 0.74
CA LYS A 369 -15.47 -31.98 -0.10
C LYS A 369 -15.27 -30.49 0.14
N GLN A 370 -14.02 -30.11 0.35
CA GLN A 370 -13.61 -28.72 0.38
C GLN A 370 -12.88 -28.42 -0.92
N ARG A 371 -13.49 -27.57 -1.74
CA ARG A 371 -12.95 -27.11 -3.02
C ARG A 371 -12.01 -25.92 -2.82
N PRO A 372 -11.06 -25.69 -3.73
CA PRO A 372 -10.27 -24.47 -3.76
C PRO A 372 -11.13 -23.25 -4.06
N THR A 373 -10.62 -22.08 -3.72
CA THR A 373 -11.28 -20.78 -3.94
C THR A 373 -10.54 -19.90 -4.94
N LEU A 374 -9.25 -20.18 -5.16
CA LEU A 374 -8.36 -19.39 -5.99
C LEU A 374 -8.15 -20.13 -7.31
N GLU A 375 -8.74 -19.64 -8.42
CA GLU A 375 -8.52 -20.16 -9.79
C GLU A 375 -8.48 -21.71 -9.91
N ASP A 376 -9.30 -22.42 -9.12
CA ASP A 376 -9.34 -23.88 -9.00
C ASP A 376 -8.04 -24.59 -8.57
N ILE A 377 -7.04 -23.86 -8.07
CA ILE A 377 -5.80 -24.42 -7.51
C ILE A 377 -5.90 -24.62 -5.99
N PRO A 378 -5.33 -25.73 -5.44
CA PRO A 378 -5.28 -25.97 -4.00
C PRO A 378 -4.84 -24.75 -3.20
N SER A 379 -5.73 -24.26 -2.32
CA SER A 379 -5.54 -23.02 -1.57
C SER A 379 -5.92 -23.13 -0.09
N LYS A 380 -5.41 -22.20 0.73
CA LYS A 380 -5.78 -22.04 2.14
C LYS A 380 -5.94 -20.58 2.52
N LYS A 381 -6.83 -20.33 3.48
CA LYS A 381 -6.91 -19.05 4.17
C LYS A 381 -5.63 -18.81 4.99
N ALA A 382 -5.15 -17.57 4.94
CA ALA A 382 -4.13 -17.08 5.87
C ALA A 382 -4.59 -17.22 7.33
N LYS A 383 -3.67 -17.60 8.21
CA LYS A 383 -3.89 -17.64 9.66
C LYS A 383 -3.17 -16.43 10.30
N THR A 384 -3.70 -15.93 11.42
CA THR A 384 -3.10 -14.80 12.14
C THR A 384 -1.73 -15.14 12.72
N THR A 385 -1.51 -16.38 13.15
CA THR A 385 -0.14 -16.91 13.28
C THR A 385 0.38 -17.24 11.88
N PHE A 386 1.14 -16.32 11.31
CA PHE A 386 1.63 -16.39 9.96
C PHE A 386 2.97 -17.12 9.95
N TYR A 387 2.93 -18.39 9.56
CA TYR A 387 4.06 -19.31 9.66
C TYR A 387 4.34 -19.98 8.33
N ASN A 388 5.59 -19.89 7.90
CA ASN A 388 6.18 -20.69 6.85
C ASN A 388 7.69 -20.76 7.14
N PRO A 389 8.34 -21.94 7.11
CA PRO A 389 9.78 -22.04 7.33
C PRO A 389 10.63 -21.11 6.45
N LYS A 390 10.14 -20.79 5.24
CA LYS A 390 10.78 -19.88 4.29
C LYS A 390 10.77 -18.41 4.74
N TYR A 391 9.95 -18.04 5.72
CA TYR A 391 9.96 -16.68 6.26
C TYR A 391 11.17 -16.41 7.14
N SER A 392 11.95 -17.44 7.50
CA SER A 392 13.03 -17.27 8.46
C SER A 392 14.12 -16.28 8.00
N THR A 393 14.65 -15.52 8.95
CA THR A 393 15.74 -14.57 8.70
C THR A 393 17.01 -15.27 8.21
N SER A 394 17.26 -16.50 8.65
CA SER A 394 18.36 -17.33 8.15
C SER A 394 18.23 -17.65 6.66
N THR A 395 17.05 -18.10 6.21
CA THR A 395 16.81 -18.41 4.80
C THR A 395 16.92 -17.14 3.94
N SER A 396 16.38 -16.02 4.44
CA SER A 396 16.48 -14.72 3.76
C SER A 396 17.94 -14.27 3.57
N SER A 397 18.78 -14.48 4.59
CA SER A 397 20.21 -14.16 4.54
C SER A 397 20.96 -15.00 3.49
N GLU A 398 20.60 -16.27 3.31
CA GLU A 398 21.18 -17.14 2.29
C GLU A 398 20.79 -16.71 0.88
N VAL A 399 19.54 -16.30 0.67
CA VAL A 399 19.07 -15.75 -0.61
C VAL A 399 19.83 -14.48 -0.97
N ILE A 400 19.99 -13.55 -0.03
CA ILE A 400 20.78 -12.33 -0.25
C ILE A 400 22.22 -12.68 -0.61
N LYS A 401 22.87 -13.58 0.14
CA LYS A 401 24.23 -14.02 -0.17
C LYS A 401 24.30 -14.59 -1.58
N SER A 402 23.32 -15.42 -2.01
CA SER A 402 23.29 -15.97 -3.36
C SER A 402 23.21 -14.89 -4.43
N ILE A 403 22.31 -13.90 -4.28
CA ILE A 403 22.17 -12.77 -5.21
C ILE A 403 23.47 -11.95 -5.30
N PHE A 404 24.15 -11.78 -4.17
CA PHE A 404 25.37 -10.97 -4.07
C PHE A 404 26.67 -11.80 -4.11
N ASN A 405 26.66 -12.96 -4.78
CA ASN A 405 27.85 -13.79 -5.02
C ASN A 405 28.63 -14.13 -3.72
N GLY A 406 27.91 -14.53 -2.68
CA GLY A 406 28.42 -14.89 -1.37
C GLY A 406 28.68 -13.71 -0.42
N LYS A 407 28.39 -12.47 -0.82
CA LYS A 407 28.61 -11.28 0.03
C LYS A 407 27.38 -10.96 0.87
N VAL A 408 27.62 -10.58 2.13
CA VAL A 408 26.59 -10.04 3.03
C VAL A 408 26.58 -8.53 2.89
N VAL A 409 25.62 -8.01 2.13
CA VAL A 409 25.44 -6.56 1.91
C VAL A 409 24.25 -5.98 2.68
N PHE A 410 23.36 -6.85 3.18
CA PHE A 410 22.25 -6.52 4.08
C PHE A 410 22.22 -7.50 5.25
N ASN A 411 21.93 -7.01 6.45
CA ASN A 411 21.88 -7.84 7.67
C ASN A 411 20.46 -8.23 8.09
N TYR A 412 19.45 -7.45 7.72
CA TYR A 412 18.07 -7.59 8.22
C TYR A 412 17.05 -7.50 7.06
N SER A 413 17.27 -8.26 6.00
CA SER A 413 16.34 -8.30 4.87
C SER A 413 15.13 -9.19 5.20
N LYS A 414 13.93 -8.66 5.01
CA LYS A 414 12.70 -9.46 5.04
C LYS A 414 12.70 -10.54 3.97
N SER A 415 11.99 -11.63 4.25
CA SER A 415 11.82 -12.76 3.33
C SER A 415 10.98 -12.37 2.12
N HIS A 416 11.48 -12.63 0.90
CA HIS A 416 10.70 -12.37 -0.31
C HIS A 416 9.48 -13.28 -0.43
N TRP A 417 9.51 -14.49 0.17
CA TRP A 417 8.34 -15.37 0.24
C TRP A 417 7.23 -14.77 1.10
N LEU A 418 7.58 -14.14 2.23
CA LEU A 418 6.61 -13.43 3.07
C LEU A 418 5.92 -12.32 2.29
N ILE A 419 6.69 -11.48 1.59
CA ILE A 419 6.14 -10.37 0.81
C ILE A 419 5.32 -10.88 -0.37
N LYS A 420 5.76 -11.96 -1.02
CA LYS A 420 5.01 -12.61 -2.10
C LYS A 420 3.63 -13.08 -1.62
N ASP A 421 3.57 -13.70 -0.44
CA ASP A 421 2.31 -14.16 0.14
C ASP A 421 1.40 -12.98 0.53
N PHE A 422 1.95 -11.88 1.06
CA PHE A 422 1.17 -10.65 1.29
C PHE A 422 0.61 -10.06 -0.02
N ILE A 423 1.43 -10.01 -1.09
CA ILE A 423 1.00 -9.57 -2.42
C ILE A 423 -0.10 -10.49 -2.96
N GLN A 424 0.03 -11.80 -2.81
CA GLN A 424 -0.98 -12.75 -3.24
C GLN A 424 -2.31 -12.54 -2.51
N ILE A 425 -2.27 -12.35 -1.18
CA ILE A 425 -3.46 -12.11 -0.35
C ILE A 425 -4.18 -10.83 -0.77
N ALA A 426 -3.44 -9.73 -1.00
CA ALA A 426 -4.04 -8.40 -1.09
C ALA A 426 -4.09 -7.80 -2.49
N SER A 427 -3.58 -8.46 -3.53
CA SER A 427 -3.49 -7.88 -4.88
C SER A 427 -4.09 -8.77 -5.98
N LYS A 428 -4.24 -8.17 -7.16
CA LYS A 428 -4.56 -8.85 -8.42
C LYS A 428 -3.33 -8.87 -9.32
N LYS A 429 -3.42 -9.62 -10.42
CA LYS A 429 -2.32 -9.79 -11.39
C LYS A 429 -1.84 -8.48 -12.05
N ASP A 430 -2.60 -7.39 -12.01
CA ASP A 430 -2.31 -6.08 -12.62
C ASP A 430 -2.09 -4.93 -11.62
N SER A 431 -1.98 -5.27 -10.34
CA SER A 431 -1.98 -4.31 -9.24
C SER A 431 -0.69 -3.50 -9.12
N ILE A 432 -0.79 -2.28 -8.57
CA ILE A 432 0.36 -1.47 -8.17
C ILE A 432 0.68 -1.72 -6.70
N ILE A 433 1.92 -2.11 -6.44
CA ILE A 433 2.48 -2.36 -5.11
C ILE A 433 3.48 -1.24 -4.78
N LEU A 434 3.30 -0.57 -3.65
CA LEU A 434 4.20 0.49 -3.18
C LEU A 434 4.93 0.04 -1.92
N ASP A 435 6.23 0.28 -1.88
CA ASP A 435 7.04 0.14 -0.68
C ASP A 435 7.97 1.34 -0.53
N PHE A 436 7.65 2.19 0.44
CA PHE A 436 8.39 3.43 0.69
C PHE A 436 9.40 3.32 1.85
N PHE A 437 9.66 2.10 2.31
CA PHE A 437 10.78 1.72 3.17
C PHE A 437 11.49 0.52 2.53
N ALA A 438 11.89 0.68 1.26
CA ALA A 438 12.26 -0.45 0.43
C ALA A 438 13.42 -1.29 0.99
N GLY A 439 14.34 -0.64 1.73
CA GLY A 439 15.47 -1.28 2.38
C GLY A 439 16.27 -2.10 1.37
N SER A 440 16.23 -3.42 1.53
CA SER A 440 16.92 -4.33 0.63
C SER A 440 16.25 -4.57 -0.73
N GLY A 441 15.06 -4.01 -1.01
CA GLY A 441 14.35 -4.19 -2.27
C GLY A 441 13.59 -5.52 -2.37
N THR A 442 13.24 -6.13 -1.23
CA THR A 442 12.54 -7.42 -1.16
C THR A 442 11.20 -7.39 -1.91
N THR A 443 10.48 -6.28 -1.86
CA THR A 443 9.19 -6.10 -2.54
C THR A 443 9.31 -6.19 -4.06
N ALA A 444 10.35 -5.59 -4.67
CA ALA A 444 10.57 -5.71 -6.11
C ALA A 444 10.86 -7.16 -6.52
N GLN A 445 11.66 -7.89 -5.74
CA GLN A 445 11.91 -9.31 -5.98
C GLN A 445 10.60 -10.11 -5.95
N ALA A 446 9.80 -9.94 -4.89
CA ALA A 446 8.54 -10.67 -4.74
C ALA A 446 7.55 -10.39 -5.88
N VAL A 447 7.43 -9.13 -6.32
CA VAL A 447 6.57 -8.74 -7.46
C VAL A 447 7.04 -9.41 -8.77
N MET A 448 8.34 -9.34 -9.08
CA MET A 448 8.87 -9.91 -10.33
C MET A 448 8.74 -11.44 -10.34
N GLU A 449 9.04 -12.11 -9.22
CA GLU A 449 8.88 -13.56 -9.10
C GLU A 449 7.42 -13.99 -9.20
N LEU A 450 6.49 -13.27 -8.57
CA LEU A 450 5.07 -13.62 -8.65
C LEU A 450 4.53 -13.44 -10.08
N ASN A 451 4.89 -12.36 -10.77
CA ASN A 451 4.52 -12.16 -12.18
C ASN A 451 5.08 -13.27 -13.09
N LYS A 452 6.29 -13.76 -12.79
CA LYS A 452 6.87 -14.91 -13.50
C LYS A 452 6.08 -16.19 -13.24
N GLU A 453 5.65 -16.43 -12.00
CA GLU A 453 4.93 -17.63 -11.59
C GLU A 453 3.50 -17.69 -12.15
N ASP A 454 2.76 -16.57 -12.13
CA ASP A 454 1.33 -16.56 -12.45
C ASP A 454 0.96 -15.82 -13.76
N GLY A 455 1.96 -15.37 -14.51
CA GLY A 455 1.79 -14.60 -15.75
C GLY A 455 1.24 -13.19 -15.54
N GLY A 456 1.31 -12.67 -14.32
CA GLY A 456 0.83 -11.33 -13.99
C GLY A 456 1.69 -10.20 -14.56
N ASN A 457 1.14 -8.99 -14.46
CA ASN A 457 1.74 -7.72 -14.85
C ASN A 457 1.67 -6.69 -13.70
N ARG A 458 1.85 -7.17 -12.46
CA ARG A 458 1.92 -6.31 -11.26
C ARG A 458 3.08 -5.34 -11.41
N ARG A 459 2.87 -4.13 -10.93
CA ARG A 459 3.85 -3.02 -11.00
C ARG A 459 4.34 -2.71 -9.59
N PHE A 460 5.63 -2.39 -9.44
CA PHE A 460 6.15 -1.90 -8.17
C PHE A 460 6.61 -0.44 -8.22
N ILE A 461 6.43 0.26 -7.11
CA ILE A 461 7.08 1.55 -6.81
C ILE A 461 7.87 1.37 -5.52
N LEU A 462 9.19 1.51 -5.60
CA LEU A 462 10.06 1.51 -4.42
C LEU A 462 10.53 2.91 -4.08
N VAL A 463 10.62 3.24 -2.79
CA VAL A 463 11.30 4.43 -2.30
C VAL A 463 12.38 4.04 -1.31
N GLN A 464 13.58 4.54 -1.53
CA GLN A 464 14.72 4.33 -0.64
C GLN A 464 15.55 5.60 -0.50
N ILE A 465 15.83 5.98 0.74
CA ILE A 465 16.72 7.11 1.03
C ILE A 465 18.18 6.76 0.70
N ASP A 466 18.93 7.75 0.20
CA ASP A 466 20.36 7.68 -0.09
C ASP A 466 21.21 7.79 1.20
N GLU A 467 20.93 6.93 2.17
CA GLU A 467 21.72 6.86 3.39
C GLU A 467 23.12 6.32 3.09
N LYS A 468 24.15 7.04 3.53
CA LYS A 468 25.56 6.65 3.35
C LYS A 468 25.88 5.39 4.13
N ILE A 469 26.50 4.43 3.45
CA ILE A 469 27.02 3.21 4.06
C ILE A 469 28.36 3.55 4.73
N LYS A 470 28.55 3.12 5.98
CA LYS A 470 29.82 3.29 6.71
C LYS A 470 30.96 2.48 6.08
N GLU A 471 32.17 3.03 6.08
CA GLU A 471 33.34 2.45 5.39
C GLU A 471 33.76 1.07 5.90
N ASP A 472 33.47 0.78 7.16
CA ASP A 472 33.77 -0.49 7.85
C ASP A 472 32.81 -1.63 7.47
N LYS A 473 31.71 -1.33 6.77
CA LYS A 473 30.73 -2.33 6.36
C LYS A 473 31.15 -3.03 5.06
N ALA A 474 30.88 -4.33 4.97
CA ALA A 474 31.11 -5.13 3.75
C ALA A 474 30.36 -4.56 2.53
N ALA A 475 29.19 -3.96 2.75
CA ALA A 475 28.41 -3.30 1.71
C ALA A 475 29.13 -2.09 1.09
N TYR A 476 29.93 -1.34 1.87
CA TYR A 476 30.71 -0.21 1.34
C TYR A 476 31.76 -0.70 0.35
N LYS A 477 32.53 -1.72 0.76
CA LYS A 477 33.52 -2.35 -0.10
C LYS A 477 32.87 -2.92 -1.36
N PHE A 478 31.73 -3.61 -1.22
CA PHE A 478 30.97 -4.11 -2.37
C PHE A 478 30.59 -2.98 -3.34
N CYS A 479 30.10 -1.84 -2.84
CA CYS A 479 29.76 -0.71 -3.70
C CYS A 479 30.99 -0.20 -4.47
N LYS A 480 32.11 0.01 -3.78
CA LYS A 480 33.36 0.46 -4.42
C LYS A 480 33.87 -0.52 -5.46
N ASP A 481 33.89 -1.81 -5.15
CA ASP A 481 34.36 -2.87 -6.05
C ASP A 481 33.48 -2.98 -7.32
N ASN A 482 32.23 -2.51 -7.27
CA ASN A 482 31.28 -2.56 -8.39
C ASN A 482 30.97 -1.17 -8.99
N ASN A 483 31.76 -0.14 -8.70
CA ASN A 483 31.56 1.25 -9.16
C ASN A 483 30.17 1.83 -8.82
N LEU A 484 29.62 1.44 -7.68
CA LEU A 484 28.38 1.98 -7.13
C LEU A 484 28.69 3.05 -6.08
N GLU A 485 27.81 4.04 -5.98
CA GLU A 485 27.83 4.99 -4.88
C GLU A 485 27.54 4.24 -3.57
N PRO A 486 28.32 4.41 -2.48
CA PRO A 486 28.15 3.66 -1.24
C PRO A 486 26.98 4.22 -0.41
N VAL A 487 25.77 4.06 -0.93
CA VAL A 487 24.50 4.40 -0.30
C VAL A 487 23.55 3.21 -0.34
N ILE A 488 22.61 3.13 0.61
CA ILE A 488 21.68 1.99 0.72
C ILE A 488 20.89 1.78 -0.58
N SER A 489 20.39 2.86 -1.18
CA SER A 489 19.63 2.79 -2.45
C SER A 489 20.41 2.13 -3.59
N SER A 490 21.74 2.28 -3.66
CA SER A 490 22.56 1.63 -4.69
C SER A 490 22.49 0.11 -4.60
N ILE A 491 22.59 -0.45 -3.38
CA ILE A 491 22.49 -1.89 -3.17
C ILE A 491 21.04 -2.40 -3.26
N THR A 492 20.04 -1.55 -3.01
CA THR A 492 18.62 -1.82 -3.31
C THR A 492 18.39 -2.01 -4.81
N ILE A 493 18.85 -1.05 -5.63
CA ILE A 493 18.76 -1.08 -7.09
C ILE A 493 19.55 -2.28 -7.65
N GLU A 494 20.74 -2.54 -7.10
CA GLU A 494 21.56 -3.66 -7.53
C GLU A 494 20.90 -5.02 -7.27
N ARG A 495 20.18 -5.19 -6.14
CA ARG A 495 19.38 -6.41 -5.92
C ARG A 495 18.30 -6.55 -6.99
N ALA A 496 17.53 -5.49 -7.24
CA ALA A 496 16.47 -5.51 -8.27
C ALA A 496 17.04 -5.86 -9.65
N ARG A 497 18.21 -5.28 -10.01
CA ARG A 497 18.93 -5.58 -11.25
C ARG A 497 19.25 -7.07 -11.37
N ARG A 498 19.92 -7.64 -10.37
CA ARG A 498 20.38 -9.04 -10.39
C ARG A 498 19.23 -10.03 -10.36
N THR A 499 18.18 -9.75 -9.59
CA THR A 499 16.96 -10.55 -9.58
C THR A 499 16.30 -10.54 -10.95
N GLY A 500 16.15 -9.37 -11.58
CA GLY A 500 15.57 -9.25 -12.91
C GLY A 500 16.39 -9.97 -13.99
N GLU A 501 17.72 -9.89 -13.92
CA GLU A 501 18.61 -10.63 -14.83
C GLU A 501 18.42 -12.14 -14.72
N LYS A 502 18.41 -12.67 -13.49
CA LYS A 502 18.14 -14.09 -13.25
C LYS A 502 16.77 -14.53 -13.77
N ILE A 503 15.72 -13.71 -13.56
CA ILE A 503 14.38 -14.02 -14.06
C ILE A 503 14.35 -14.05 -15.58
N ASN A 504 14.99 -13.09 -16.26
CA ASN A 504 15.01 -13.04 -17.73
C ASN A 504 15.81 -14.19 -18.36
N GLU A 505 16.87 -14.67 -17.69
CA GLU A 505 17.57 -15.89 -18.11
C GLU A 505 16.64 -17.12 -18.15
N GLU A 506 15.64 -17.15 -17.26
CA GLU A 506 14.67 -18.24 -17.14
C GLU A 506 13.39 -17.99 -17.98
N LEU A 507 12.91 -16.74 -18.06
CA LEU A 507 11.70 -16.34 -18.78
C LEU A 507 11.72 -14.85 -19.18
N ASN A 508 11.91 -14.57 -20.48
CA ASN A 508 11.98 -13.20 -21.03
C ASN A 508 10.62 -12.46 -21.15
N ALA A 509 9.51 -13.07 -20.77
CA ALA A 509 8.17 -12.49 -20.94
C ALA A 509 7.77 -11.50 -19.83
N VAL A 510 8.53 -11.44 -18.73
CA VAL A 510 8.19 -10.66 -17.53
C VAL A 510 8.85 -9.28 -17.58
N ASP A 511 8.12 -8.22 -17.25
CA ASP A 511 8.73 -6.89 -17.09
C ASP A 511 9.56 -6.81 -15.80
N THR A 512 10.86 -7.08 -15.93
CA THR A 512 11.84 -6.91 -14.85
C THR A 512 12.58 -5.57 -14.94
N GLY A 513 12.16 -4.67 -15.83
CA GLY A 513 12.74 -3.33 -15.94
C GLY A 513 12.34 -2.46 -14.76
N TYR A 514 12.92 -1.26 -14.69
CA TYR A 514 12.50 -0.21 -13.77
C TYR A 514 13.08 1.15 -14.18
N LYS A 515 12.31 2.23 -13.96
CA LYS A 515 12.78 3.61 -14.06
C LYS A 515 13.31 4.06 -12.69
N VAL A 516 14.53 4.59 -12.66
CA VAL A 516 15.10 5.21 -11.46
C VAL A 516 14.91 6.73 -11.52
N PHE A 517 14.42 7.30 -10.43
CA PHE A 517 14.39 8.74 -10.21
C PHE A 517 15.15 9.10 -8.94
N SER A 518 15.78 10.28 -8.90
CA SER A 518 16.34 10.91 -7.71
C SER A 518 15.56 12.19 -7.39
N LEU A 519 15.84 12.82 -6.24
CA LEU A 519 15.24 14.11 -5.88
C LEU A 519 16.23 15.26 -6.09
N THR A 520 15.74 16.36 -6.64
CA THR A 520 16.45 17.65 -6.74
C THR A 520 15.57 18.79 -6.22
N ASP A 521 16.14 19.96 -5.98
CA ASP A 521 15.36 21.13 -5.56
C ASP A 521 14.53 21.66 -6.72
N LYS A 522 13.27 22.01 -6.44
CA LYS A 522 12.38 22.71 -7.37
C LYS A 522 12.96 24.05 -7.82
N PRO A 523 12.61 24.51 -9.03
CA PRO A 523 12.90 25.87 -9.45
C PRO A 523 12.32 26.89 -8.47
N ARG A 524 13.11 27.89 -8.09
CA ARG A 524 12.69 28.96 -7.19
C ARG A 524 13.16 30.31 -7.66
N ILE A 525 12.35 31.34 -7.41
CA ILE A 525 12.71 32.72 -7.67
C ILE A 525 13.28 33.29 -6.37
N ASN A 526 14.56 33.68 -6.41
CA ASN A 526 15.20 34.37 -5.31
C ASN A 526 15.12 35.88 -5.54
N HIS A 527 14.95 36.63 -4.46
CA HIS A 527 15.09 38.08 -4.44
C HIS A 527 16.44 38.43 -3.81
N ARG A 528 17.37 39.00 -4.59
CA ARG A 528 18.63 39.54 -4.09
C ARG A 528 18.87 40.91 -4.70
N ASP A 529 19.17 41.91 -3.86
CA ASP A 529 19.55 43.26 -4.29
C ASP A 529 18.60 43.92 -5.30
N ASN A 530 17.28 43.80 -5.08
CA ASN A 530 16.21 44.26 -5.99
C ASN A 530 16.21 43.60 -7.39
N GLN A 531 16.86 42.44 -7.56
CA GLN A 531 16.80 41.61 -8.76
C GLN A 531 16.12 40.27 -8.47
N LEU A 532 15.36 39.78 -9.45
CA LEU A 532 14.75 38.46 -9.45
C LEU A 532 15.68 37.47 -10.17
N GLU A 533 16.12 36.44 -9.47
CA GLU A 533 16.95 35.36 -10.03
C GLU A 533 16.16 34.05 -10.01
N LEU A 534 15.93 33.45 -11.18
CA LEU A 534 15.37 32.09 -11.28
C LEU A 534 16.50 31.07 -11.08
N VAL A 535 16.48 30.37 -9.95
CA VAL A 535 17.34 29.21 -9.71
C VAL A 535 16.62 27.97 -10.17
N ASN A 536 17.00 27.45 -11.34
CA ASN A 536 16.44 26.23 -11.92
C ASN A 536 17.54 25.16 -12.03
N LYS A 537 17.36 24.02 -11.33
CA LYS A 537 18.31 22.90 -11.33
C LYS A 537 17.95 21.78 -12.32
N ARG A 538 16.91 21.97 -13.15
CA ARG A 538 16.56 21.02 -14.20
C ARG A 538 17.67 21.01 -15.25
N ASP A 539 18.33 19.86 -15.41
CA ASP A 539 19.45 19.67 -16.33
C ASP A 539 19.09 18.84 -17.58
N SER A 540 17.82 18.45 -17.74
CA SER A 540 17.35 17.69 -18.89
C SER A 540 15.88 17.95 -19.22
N ALA A 541 15.53 17.76 -20.50
CA ALA A 541 14.15 17.76 -21.00
C ALA A 541 13.27 16.70 -20.31
N GLU A 542 13.85 15.52 -20.02
CA GLU A 542 13.16 14.45 -19.32
C GLU A 542 12.73 14.89 -17.91
N ASN A 543 13.59 15.61 -17.18
CA ASN A 543 13.25 16.10 -15.84
C ASN A 543 12.09 17.10 -15.89
N THR A 544 12.11 18.05 -16.83
CA THR A 544 10.99 18.99 -17.00
C THR A 544 9.69 18.23 -17.31
N LEU A 545 9.74 17.29 -18.26
CA LEU A 545 8.58 16.53 -18.67
C LEU A 545 7.96 15.70 -17.52
N TYR A 546 8.75 14.93 -16.77
CA TYR A 546 8.22 14.09 -15.69
C TYR A 546 7.63 14.89 -14.54
N ASN A 547 8.16 16.08 -14.25
CA ASN A 547 7.58 16.97 -13.23
C ASN A 547 6.30 17.62 -13.72
N MET A 548 6.22 18.01 -15.00
CA MET A 548 4.95 18.44 -15.60
C MET A 548 3.90 17.33 -15.63
N MET A 549 4.30 16.10 -15.94
CA MET A 549 3.43 14.92 -15.88
C MET A 549 2.87 14.73 -14.47
N SER A 550 3.73 14.81 -13.44
CA SER A 550 3.34 14.65 -12.05
C SER A 550 2.34 15.73 -11.61
N ALA A 551 2.60 17.00 -11.94
CA ALA A 551 1.69 18.12 -11.65
C ALA A 551 0.32 17.98 -12.34
N ASN A 552 0.28 17.33 -13.50
CA ASN A 552 -0.96 17.06 -14.24
C ASN A 552 -1.56 15.67 -13.96
N CYS A 553 -1.26 15.06 -12.82
CA CYS A 553 -1.83 13.78 -12.37
C CYS A 553 -1.52 12.58 -13.28
N VAL A 554 -0.44 12.63 -14.05
CA VAL A 554 -0.01 11.57 -14.96
C VAL A 554 1.02 10.64 -14.30
N GLU A 555 0.82 9.33 -14.43
CA GLU A 555 1.71 8.30 -13.88
C GLU A 555 3.10 8.35 -14.53
N LEU A 556 4.14 8.03 -13.75
CA LEU A 556 5.53 8.06 -14.22
C LEU A 556 5.84 6.99 -15.27
N THR A 557 4.94 6.02 -15.45
CA THR A 557 5.09 4.90 -16.38
C THR A 557 4.19 5.04 -17.61
N GLU A 558 3.48 6.17 -17.73
CA GLU A 558 2.63 6.45 -18.88
C GLU A 558 3.45 6.49 -20.18
N LYS A 559 2.85 6.07 -21.29
CA LYS A 559 3.51 6.09 -22.59
C LYS A 559 3.71 7.53 -23.05
N ILE A 560 4.95 7.83 -23.44
CA ILE A 560 5.34 9.15 -23.94
C ILE A 560 5.54 9.07 -25.45
N GLN A 561 4.76 9.82 -26.21
CA GLN A 561 4.98 9.99 -27.65
C GLN A 561 5.80 11.25 -27.90
N VAL A 562 6.93 11.11 -28.59
CA VAL A 562 7.76 12.25 -28.99
C VAL A 562 7.16 12.88 -30.24
N VAL A 563 6.77 14.15 -30.16
CA VAL A 563 6.29 14.95 -31.30
C VAL A 563 7.44 15.75 -31.88
N GLU A 564 8.17 16.47 -31.01
CA GLU A 564 9.41 17.16 -31.31
C GLU A 564 10.40 16.88 -30.19
N LYS A 565 11.52 16.25 -30.52
CA LYS A 565 12.51 15.80 -29.52
C LYS A 565 12.98 16.98 -28.66
N GLU A 566 12.99 16.77 -27.34
CA GLU A 566 13.41 17.77 -26.32
C GLU A 566 12.55 19.04 -26.26
N ARG A 567 11.38 19.06 -26.93
CA ARG A 567 10.53 20.26 -27.03
C ARG A 567 9.05 19.96 -26.81
N VAL A 568 8.50 18.96 -27.51
CA VAL A 568 7.06 18.66 -27.51
C VAL A 568 6.80 17.16 -27.39
N TYR A 569 5.93 16.81 -26.45
CA TYR A 569 5.52 15.44 -26.17
C TYR A 569 4.00 15.32 -26.14
N LEU A 570 3.46 14.19 -26.57
CA LEU A 570 2.02 13.87 -26.49
C LEU A 570 1.83 12.73 -25.49
N ILE A 571 0.99 12.98 -24.47
CA ILE A 571 0.70 12.03 -23.39
C ILE A 571 -0.78 12.15 -23.05
N LYS A 572 -1.53 11.04 -23.06
CA LYS A 572 -2.99 11.00 -22.81
C LYS A 572 -3.77 12.11 -23.52
N GLU A 573 -3.56 12.26 -24.83
CA GLU A 573 -4.22 13.31 -25.63
C GLU A 573 -3.91 14.76 -25.21
N CYS A 574 -2.85 14.99 -24.42
CA CYS A 574 -2.39 16.32 -24.02
C CYS A 574 -0.97 16.56 -24.53
N TYR A 575 -0.73 17.74 -25.08
CA TYR A 575 0.61 18.17 -25.49
C TYR A 575 1.35 18.80 -24.30
N TYR A 576 2.61 18.45 -24.14
CA TYR A 576 3.53 19.00 -23.15
C TYR A 576 4.64 19.74 -23.90
N VAL A 577 4.66 21.06 -23.76
CA VAL A 577 5.62 21.97 -24.38
C VAL A 577 6.61 22.43 -23.32
N ILE A 578 7.84 21.98 -23.43
CA ILE A 578 8.90 22.22 -22.44
C ILE A 578 9.97 23.20 -22.92
N ALA A 579 9.89 23.65 -24.17
CA ALA A 579 10.80 24.61 -24.78
C ALA A 579 10.13 25.23 -26.00
N GLU A 580 10.75 26.28 -26.55
CA GLU A 580 10.31 26.88 -27.81
C GLU A 580 10.24 25.82 -28.92
N CYS A 581 9.17 25.80 -29.72
CA CYS A 581 8.89 24.72 -30.65
C CYS A 581 8.14 25.20 -31.90
N ASN A 582 8.13 24.35 -32.93
CA ASN A 582 7.30 24.61 -34.10
C ASN A 582 5.87 24.11 -33.84
N MET A 583 4.89 25.01 -33.99
CA MET A 583 3.47 24.67 -33.79
C MET A 583 2.89 23.83 -34.95
N ASN A 584 3.61 23.66 -36.06
CA ASN A 584 3.18 22.86 -37.19
C ASN A 584 3.10 21.36 -36.81
N GLY A 585 1.88 20.84 -36.64
CA GLY A 585 1.62 19.44 -36.24
C GLY A 585 1.06 19.27 -34.83
N ILE A 586 0.89 20.37 -34.09
CA ILE A 586 0.16 20.36 -32.81
C ILE A 586 -1.33 20.55 -33.09
N ASP A 587 -2.13 19.56 -32.72
CA ASP A 587 -3.58 19.63 -32.78
C ASP A 587 -4.11 20.56 -31.67
N LYS A 588 -4.45 21.79 -32.06
CA LYS A 588 -4.98 22.83 -31.17
C LYS A 588 -6.35 22.50 -30.55
N THR A 589 -6.99 21.40 -30.95
CA THR A 589 -8.22 20.95 -30.28
C THR A 589 -7.94 20.26 -28.94
N LYS A 590 -6.71 19.80 -28.73
CA LYS A 590 -6.25 19.10 -27.51
C LYS A 590 -5.74 20.08 -26.45
N HIS A 591 -5.64 19.60 -25.21
CA HIS A 591 -5.02 20.36 -24.13
C HIS A 591 -3.52 20.54 -24.38
N ILE A 592 -3.01 21.73 -24.08
CA ILE A 592 -1.60 22.05 -24.21
C ILE A 592 -1.08 22.58 -22.87
N TYR A 593 -0.11 21.89 -22.30
CA TYR A 593 0.57 22.26 -21.07
C TYR A 593 1.94 22.82 -21.38
N ILE A 594 2.26 23.93 -20.75
CA ILE A 594 3.48 24.71 -20.98
C ILE A 594 4.28 24.76 -19.67
N ASP A 595 5.58 24.48 -19.72
CA ASP A 595 6.45 24.67 -18.55
C ASP A 595 6.63 26.17 -18.24
N GLY A 596 6.22 26.58 -17.05
CA GLY A 596 6.28 27.98 -16.60
C GLY A 596 7.68 28.47 -16.24
N TYR A 597 8.66 27.57 -16.15
CA TYR A 597 10.07 27.90 -15.89
C TYR A 597 10.96 27.88 -17.13
N SER A 598 10.42 27.44 -18.27
CA SER A 598 11.16 27.37 -19.53
C SER A 598 10.97 28.66 -20.33
N PRO A 599 12.02 29.13 -21.03
CA PRO A 599 11.93 30.34 -21.83
C PRO A 599 11.01 30.10 -23.03
N ILE A 600 9.97 30.92 -23.16
CA ILE A 600 9.02 30.91 -24.28
C ILE A 600 8.84 32.33 -24.77
N SER A 601 8.89 32.51 -26.09
CA SER A 601 8.70 33.81 -26.72
C SER A 601 7.24 34.26 -26.65
N LEU A 602 7.02 35.57 -26.55
CA LEU A 602 5.67 36.15 -26.56
C LEU A 602 4.90 35.77 -27.83
N GLU A 603 5.58 35.70 -28.97
CA GLU A 603 5.00 35.27 -30.24
C GLU A 603 4.49 33.83 -30.17
N GLN A 604 5.27 32.90 -29.63
CA GLN A 604 4.84 31.53 -29.46
C GLN A 604 3.65 31.43 -28.51
N TRP A 605 3.68 32.15 -27.37
CA TRP A 605 2.53 32.20 -26.45
C TRP A 605 1.26 32.70 -27.14
N LEU A 606 1.36 33.80 -27.90
CA LEU A 606 0.23 34.35 -28.67
C LEU A 606 -0.26 33.36 -29.74
N ASN A 607 0.65 32.67 -30.44
CA ASN A 607 0.30 31.67 -31.44
C ASN A 607 -0.40 30.44 -30.83
N MET A 608 0.01 30.03 -29.63
CA MET A 608 -0.64 28.95 -28.88
C MET A 608 -2.03 29.38 -28.39
N ASN A 609 -2.16 30.61 -27.91
CA ASN A 609 -3.43 31.10 -27.38
C ASN A 609 -4.40 31.59 -28.47
N SER A 610 -3.91 31.83 -29.69
CA SER A 610 -4.73 32.28 -30.82
C SER A 610 -5.69 31.19 -31.32
N GLY A 611 -6.99 31.48 -31.23
CA GLY A 611 -8.06 30.62 -31.74
C GLY A 611 -8.35 29.38 -30.89
N ILE A 612 -7.80 29.29 -29.68
CA ILE A 612 -8.09 28.25 -28.70
C ILE A 612 -8.98 28.85 -27.61
N ASP A 613 -9.95 28.07 -27.13
CA ASP A 613 -10.72 28.42 -25.94
C ASP A 613 -9.74 28.53 -24.75
N ASN A 614 -9.70 29.67 -24.05
CA ASN A 614 -8.67 29.99 -23.03
C ASN A 614 -8.53 28.91 -21.93
N GLU A 615 -9.48 27.98 -21.81
CA GLU A 615 -9.47 26.85 -20.88
C GLU A 615 -8.56 25.67 -21.30
N ARG A 616 -8.04 25.63 -22.54
CA ARG A 616 -7.26 24.46 -23.03
C ARG A 616 -5.75 24.60 -22.95
N VAL A 617 -5.24 25.80 -22.72
CA VAL A 617 -3.81 26.06 -22.55
C VAL A 617 -3.52 26.29 -21.07
N GLY A 618 -2.73 25.41 -20.46
CA GLY A 618 -2.31 25.49 -19.07
C GLY A 618 -0.82 25.79 -18.93
N VAL A 619 -0.44 26.65 -17.98
CA VAL A 619 0.95 26.82 -17.58
C VAL A 619 1.18 26.02 -16.29
N VAL A 620 2.22 25.21 -16.30
CA VAL A 620 2.58 24.28 -15.21
C VAL A 620 3.82 24.81 -14.53
N TYR A 621 3.74 25.00 -13.21
CA TYR A 621 4.88 25.35 -12.35
C TYR A 621 5.24 24.12 -11.50
#